data_AF-A0A925B5G3-F1
#
_entry.id   AF-A0A925B5G3-F1
#
_cell.length_a   1.000
_cell.length_b   1.000
_cell.length_c   1.000
_cell.angle_alpha   90.00
_cell.angle_beta   90.00
_cell.angle_gamma   90.00
#
_symmetry.space_group_name_H-M   'P 1'
#
loop_
_entity.id
_entity.type
_entity.pdbx_description
1 polymer ?
#
loop_
_entity_poly.entity_id
_entity_poly.type
_entity_poly.pdbx_seq_one_letter_code
_entity_poly.pdbx_strand_id
1 'polypeptide(L)' 'QSKTKRASQLTGASRIDGTPAMMVQGRYTISTEQGGSGEGMLANAGRLIPVVRKTLSGTK' A
#
# COMPACT_ATOMS: atom_id res chain seq x y z
N GLN A 1 10.61 18.48 13.31
CA GLN A 1 9.38 18.44 12.47
C GLN A 1 8.73 17.08 12.66
N SER A 2 7.48 17.03 13.18
CA SER A 2 6.95 15.87 13.91
C SER A 2 6.54 14.69 13.01
N LYS A 3 6.84 13.46 13.46
CA LYS A 3 6.45 12.19 12.81
C LYS A 3 4.94 12.14 12.51
N THR A 4 4.13 12.76 13.38
CA THR A 4 2.68 12.88 13.25
C THR A 4 2.25 13.67 12.00
N LYS A 5 2.90 14.81 11.71
CA LYS A 5 2.58 15.60 10.51
C LYS A 5 2.87 14.81 9.24
N ARG A 6 4.00 14.09 9.22
CA ARG A 6 4.37 13.22 8.10
C ARG A 6 3.38 12.05 7.94
N ALA A 7 2.94 11.44 9.04
CA ALA A 7 1.94 10.38 9.00
C ALA A 7 0.62 10.87 8.38
N SER A 8 0.10 12.01 8.83
CA SER A 8 -1.14 12.61 8.28
C SER A 8 -1.03 12.90 6.77
N GLN A 9 0.11 13.45 6.33
CA GLN A 9 0.36 13.70 4.90
C GLN A 9 0.36 12.40 4.08
N LEU A 10 1.02 11.35 4.59
CA LEU A 10 1.07 10.05 3.93
C LEU A 10 -0.31 9.37 3.91
N THR A 11 -1.08 9.44 4.99
CA THR A 11 -2.45 8.90 5.07
C THR A 11 -3.34 9.54 3.99
N GLY A 12 -3.34 10.87 3.89
CA GLY A 12 -4.13 11.59 2.88
C GLY A 12 -3.67 11.27 1.44
N ALA A 13 -2.36 11.26 1.18
CA ALA A 13 -1.82 10.93 -0.14
C ALA A 13 -2.13 9.49 -0.58
N SER A 14 -2.20 8.57 0.38
CA SER A 14 -2.44 7.13 0.14
C SER A 14 -3.93 6.76 0.11
N ARG A 15 -4.82 7.74 0.36
CA ARG A 15 -6.28 7.55 0.51
C ARG A 15 -6.62 6.40 1.47
N ILE A 16 -5.92 6.32 2.60
CA ILE A 16 -6.25 5.35 3.65
C ILE A 16 -7.52 5.84 4.36
N ASP A 17 -8.60 5.08 4.25
CA ASP A 17 -9.93 5.34 4.81
C ASP A 17 -10.26 4.44 6.01
N GLY A 18 -9.55 3.32 6.16
CA GLY A 18 -9.68 2.37 7.26
C GLY A 18 -8.35 1.76 7.69
N THR A 19 -8.36 1.04 8.81
CA THR A 19 -7.21 0.32 9.34
C THR A 19 -7.62 -1.11 9.71
N PRO A 20 -6.82 -2.15 9.40
CA PRO A 20 -5.47 -2.11 8.82
C PRO A 20 -5.43 -1.82 7.31
N ALA A 21 -4.40 -1.07 6.89
CA ALA A 21 -4.14 -0.78 5.47
C ALA A 21 -2.64 -0.85 5.16
N MET A 22 -2.30 -1.19 3.91
CA MET A 22 -0.93 -1.19 3.37
C MET A 22 -0.86 -0.50 2.02
N MET A 23 0.29 0.15 1.76
CA MET A 23 0.57 0.77 0.47
C MET A 23 1.81 0.16 -0.16
N VAL A 24 1.69 -0.29 -1.41
CA VAL A 24 2.79 -0.84 -2.21
C VAL A 24 3.28 0.20 -3.21
N GLN A 25 4.52 0.65 -3.00
CA GLN A 25 5.27 1.60 -3.84
C GLN A 25 4.57 2.94 -4.12
N GLY A 26 3.64 3.38 -3.28
CA GLY A 26 2.93 4.64 -3.52
C GLY A 26 1.87 4.57 -4.63
N ARG A 27 1.60 3.39 -5.17
CA ARG A 27 0.68 3.19 -6.32
C ARG A 27 -0.55 2.38 -5.96
N TYR A 28 -0.38 1.36 -5.12
CA TYR A 28 -1.46 0.46 -4.76
C TYR A 28 -1.72 0.54 -3.26
N THR A 29 -2.95 0.88 -2.88
CA THR A 29 -3.44 0.80 -1.51
C THR A 29 -4.25 -0.47 -1.36
N ILE A 30 -4.01 -1.22 -0.30
CA ILE A 30 -4.65 -2.49 0.03
C ILE A 30 -5.23 -2.37 1.43
N SER A 31 -6.48 -2.78 1.60
CA SER A 31 -7.13 -2.81 2.91
C SER A 31 -7.59 -4.23 3.27
N THR A 32 -7.95 -4.45 4.53
CA THR A 32 -8.49 -5.73 4.99
C THR A 32 -9.81 -6.09 4.33
N GLU A 33 -10.64 -5.11 4.00
CA GLU A 33 -11.95 -5.29 3.35
C GLU A 33 -11.77 -5.83 1.94
N GLN A 34 -10.73 -5.36 1.23
CA GLN A 34 -10.37 -5.86 -0.10
C GLN A 34 -9.78 -7.27 -0.07
N GLY A 35 -9.11 -7.63 1.03
CA GLY A 35 -8.52 -8.95 1.22
C GLY A 35 -9.46 -9.99 1.86
N GLY A 36 -10.61 -9.58 2.39
CA GLY A 36 -11.50 -10.41 3.20
C GLY A 36 -10.94 -10.84 4.56
N SER A 37 -9.62 -10.69 4.77
CA SER A 37 -8.90 -10.97 6.00
C SER A 37 -7.54 -10.26 6.01
N GLY A 38 -6.87 -10.22 7.17
CA GLY A 38 -5.49 -9.72 7.28
C GLY A 38 -4.49 -10.54 6.46
N GLU A 39 -4.67 -11.86 6.38
CA GLU A 39 -3.84 -12.74 5.55
C GLU A 39 -4.06 -12.49 4.07
N GLY A 40 -5.31 -12.25 3.65
CA GLY A 40 -5.64 -11.89 2.27
C GLY A 40 -5.01 -10.55 1.85
N MET A 41 -4.96 -9.57 2.76
CA MET A 41 -4.24 -8.31 2.54
C MET A 41 -2.73 -8.54 2.30
N LEU A 42 -2.09 -9.38 3.11
CA LEU A 42 -0.67 -9.73 2.95
C LEU A 42 -0.42 -10.51 1.65
N ALA A 43 -1.29 -11.46 1.29
CA ALA A 43 -1.21 -12.19 0.04
C ALA A 43 -1.32 -11.26 -1.19
N ASN A 44 -2.24 -10.30 -1.15
CA ASN A 44 -2.37 -9.27 -2.17
C ASN A 44 -1.11 -8.40 -2.30
N ALA A 45 -0.50 -8.00 -1.17
CA ALA A 45 0.76 -7.28 -1.20
C ALA A 45 1.89 -8.12 -1.85
N GLY A 46 1.99 -9.40 -1.46
CA GLY A 46 2.92 -10.36 -2.05
C GLY A 46 2.76 -10.51 -3.57
N ARG A 47 1.53 -10.43 -4.08
CA ARG A 47 1.25 -10.47 -5.53
C ARG A 47 1.61 -9.16 -6.25
N LEU A 48 1.40 -8.01 -5.62
CA LEU A 48 1.63 -6.70 -6.24
C LEU A 48 3.11 -6.31 -6.28
N ILE A 49 3.92 -6.74 -5.30
CA ILE A 49 5.35 -6.42 -5.25
C ILE A 49 6.11 -6.88 -6.52
N PRO A 50 5.99 -8.13 -7.00
CA PRO A 50 6.64 -8.57 -8.23
C PRO A 50 6.18 -7.79 -9.46
N VAL A 51 4.88 -7.46 -9.54
CA VAL A 51 4.32 -6.67 -10.65
C VAL A 51 4.96 -5.29 -10.71
N VAL A 52 5.03 -4.59 -9.57
CA VAL A 52 5.70 -3.29 -9.47
C VAL A 52 7.17 -3.40 -9.85
N ARG A 53 7.88 -4.41 -9.32
CA ARG A 53 9.30 -4.63 -9.65
C ARG A 53 9.52 -4.83 -11.15
N LYS A 54 8.68 -5.62 -11.80
CA LYS A 54 8.73 -5.83 -13.26
C LYS A 54 8.51 -4.52 -14.02
N THR A 55 7.48 -3.75 -13.66
CA THR A 55 7.20 -2.46 -14.30
C THR A 55 8.37 -1.49 -14.16
N LEU A 56 8.97 -1.39 -12.97
CA LEU A 56 10.15 -0.54 -12.76
C LEU A 56 11.37 -1.01 -13.57
N SER A 57 11.56 -2.32 -13.73
CA SER A 57 12.68 -2.85 -14.52
C SER A 57 12.55 -2.57 -16.02
N GLY A 58 11.33 -2.45 -16.54
CA GLY A 58 11.05 -2.13 -17.95
C GLY A 58 10.97 -0.63 -18.26
N THR A 59 11.14 0.25 -17.26
CA THR A 59 11.14 1.72 -17.45
C THR A 59 12.58 2.28 -17.50
N LYS A 60 13.55 1.46 -17.93
CA LYS A 60 14.93 1.89 -18.21
C LYS A 60 15.09 2.14 -19.70
#